data_AF-A0A8T7A2D0-F1
#
_entry.id   AF-A0A8T7A2D0-F1
#
_cell.length_a   1.000
_cell.length_b   1.000
_cell.length_c   1.000
_cell.angle_alpha   90.00
_cell.angle_beta   90.00
_cell.angle_gamma   90.00
#
_symmetry.space_group_name_H-M   'P 1'
#
loop_
_entity.id
_entity.type
_entity.pdbx_description
1 polymer ?
#
loop_
_entity_poly.entity_id
_entity_poly.type
_entity_poly.pdbx_seq_one_letter_code
_entity_poly.pdbx_strand_id
1 'polypeptide(L)'
;MQLSSEDQLRLNVLVAQPLQAVRIDESRMCVHVLSEKGDASVQLNPTCKDEKYIRLVRQFLSTHYLGSPGGYPVYLKRWTRMGQARDDSLEKLLLVGEPEAVAAVVHASGLTDELARRAWWSSATAENARSMLEKQSVVKGLMGQELAKFLIEFLPFEEHQKAIIDSVRLVLQPGLITEELREEIWKRGKRKNVYYIGFLQQTPDDLPIKVDSHNSWEEISKNIRSEVEEDNKIAKLLCQILSPAGQAFLQTTELVLSKPNDQDAVAVILNSIGQYFNKFDNEMPTWRDIQALIEYTEQYHQK
;
A
#
# COMPACT_ATOMS: atom_id res chain seq x y z
N MET A 1 38.86 11.66 -4.15
CA MET A 1 38.65 11.90 -2.71
C MET A 1 38.19 10.58 -2.12
N GLN A 2 38.72 10.18 -0.97
CA GLN A 2 38.52 8.85 -0.40
C GLN A 2 37.95 8.99 1.02
N LEU A 3 37.36 7.91 1.53
CA LEU A 3 36.96 7.80 2.93
C LEU A 3 38.18 7.98 3.84
N SER A 4 37.97 8.35 5.10
CA SER A 4 39.06 8.35 6.09
C SER A 4 39.62 6.92 6.22
N SER A 5 40.91 6.79 6.53
CA SER A 5 41.54 5.48 6.70
C SER A 5 40.88 4.67 7.82
N GLU A 6 40.47 5.34 8.89
CA GLU A 6 39.74 4.78 10.02
C GLU A 6 38.36 4.25 9.62
N ASP A 7 37.56 5.05 8.91
CA ASP A 7 36.24 4.63 8.47
C ASP A 7 36.33 3.55 7.40
N GLN A 8 37.31 3.62 6.50
CA GLN A 8 37.54 2.57 5.50
C GLN A 8 37.84 1.23 6.17
N LEU A 9 38.67 1.21 7.22
CA LEU A 9 38.93 -0.01 7.99
C LEU A 9 37.66 -0.51 8.70
N ARG A 10 36.95 0.37 9.41
CA ARG A 10 35.73 0.01 10.15
C ARG A 10 34.62 -0.52 9.23
N LEU A 11 34.41 0.14 8.09
CA LEU A 11 33.42 -0.29 7.10
C LEU A 11 33.82 -1.62 6.46
N ASN A 12 35.09 -1.86 6.16
CA ASN A 12 35.56 -3.16 5.67
C ASN A 12 35.32 -4.29 6.70
N VAL A 13 35.60 -4.04 7.98
CA VAL A 13 35.33 -5.00 9.06
C VAL A 13 33.84 -5.29 9.19
N LEU A 14 33.02 -4.25 9.00
CA LEU A 14 31.57 -4.34 9.10
C LEU A 14 30.96 -5.15 7.94
N VAL A 15 31.38 -4.91 6.69
CA VAL A 15 30.85 -5.63 5.52
C VAL A 15 31.38 -7.06 5.36
N ALA A 16 32.42 -7.42 6.11
CA ALA A 16 32.94 -8.79 6.18
C ALA A 16 31.99 -9.76 6.92
N GLN A 17 30.97 -9.23 7.61
CA GLN A 17 29.94 -10.01 8.29
C GLN A 17 28.71 -10.23 7.40
N PRO A 18 27.93 -11.30 7.60
CA PRO A 18 26.67 -11.50 6.90
C PRO A 18 25.62 -10.49 7.40
N LEU A 19 25.48 -9.38 6.69
CA LEU A 19 24.50 -8.33 6.98
C LEU A 19 23.16 -8.63 6.32
N GLN A 20 22.09 -8.21 6.98
CA GLN A 20 20.72 -8.30 6.49
C GLN A 20 20.22 -6.97 5.89
N ALA A 21 20.60 -5.85 6.49
CA ALA A 21 20.20 -4.51 6.06
C ALA A 21 21.18 -3.43 6.55
N VAL A 22 21.24 -2.31 5.84
CA VAL A 22 22.06 -1.14 6.18
C VAL A 22 21.18 0.11 6.16
N ARG A 23 21.36 0.98 7.14
CA ARG A 23 20.72 2.30 7.25
C ARG A 23 21.79 3.36 7.56
N ILE A 24 21.77 4.47 6.84
CA ILE A 24 22.67 5.60 7.10
C ILE A 24 21.86 6.73 7.73
N ASP A 25 22.22 7.11 8.96
CA ASP A 25 21.75 8.34 9.58
C ASP A 25 22.64 9.49 9.11
N GLU A 26 22.14 10.25 8.14
CA GLU A 26 22.87 11.37 7.53
C GLU A 26 23.12 12.50 8.54
N SER A 27 22.18 12.75 9.46
CA SER A 27 22.27 13.81 10.45
C SER A 27 23.30 13.49 11.54
N ARG A 28 23.35 12.22 11.97
CA ARG A 28 24.30 11.75 12.98
C ARG A 28 25.62 11.28 12.38
N MET A 29 25.74 11.25 11.06
CA MET A 29 26.88 10.69 10.35
C MET A 29 27.23 9.28 10.85
N CYS A 30 26.23 8.40 10.88
CA CYS A 30 26.36 7.06 11.46
C CYS A 30 25.78 6.00 10.53
N VAL A 31 26.53 4.91 10.33
CA VAL A 31 26.06 3.74 9.59
C VAL A 31 25.56 2.71 10.59
N HIS A 32 24.29 2.35 10.51
CA HIS A 32 23.67 1.28 11.27
C HIS A 32 23.53 0.04 10.38
N VAL A 33 23.76 -1.13 10.96
CA VAL A 33 23.60 -2.41 10.27
C VAL A 33 22.85 -3.41 11.10
N LEU A 34 22.02 -4.19 10.41
CA LEU A 34 21.28 -5.31 10.95
C LEU A 34 22.01 -6.60 10.55
N SER A 35 22.24 -7.47 11.51
CA SER A 35 22.79 -8.82 11.30
C SER A 35 21.98 -9.84 12.10
N GLU A 36 22.22 -11.14 11.85
CA GLU A 36 21.61 -12.20 12.66
C GLU A 36 21.96 -12.10 14.16
N LYS A 37 23.11 -11.52 14.50
CA LYS A 37 23.58 -11.35 15.88
C LYS A 37 23.05 -10.08 16.55
N GLY A 38 22.29 -9.26 15.82
CA GLY A 38 21.74 -7.99 16.27
C GLY A 38 22.30 -6.78 15.54
N ASP A 39 22.02 -5.61 16.11
CA ASP A 39 22.33 -4.31 15.53
C ASP A 39 23.76 -3.87 15.88
N ALA A 40 24.47 -3.32 14.89
CA ALA A 40 25.77 -2.68 15.08
C ALA A 40 25.79 -1.31 14.41
N SER A 41 26.72 -0.44 14.81
CA SER A 41 26.87 0.87 14.19
C SER A 41 28.33 1.32 14.08
N VAL A 42 28.58 2.19 13.11
CA VAL A 42 29.87 2.84 12.88
C VAL A 42 29.64 4.34 12.77
N GLN A 43 30.21 5.08 13.72
CA GLN A 43 30.28 6.54 13.65
C GLN A 43 31.29 6.94 12.57
N LEU A 44 30.86 7.77 11.63
CA LEU A 44 31.67 8.27 10.53
C LEU A 44 32.46 9.51 10.96
N ASN A 45 33.66 9.64 10.41
CA ASN A 45 34.62 10.71 10.63
C ASN A 45 34.87 11.42 9.27
N PRO A 46 33.95 12.31 8.85
CA PRO A 46 34.00 12.91 7.52
C PRO A 46 35.25 13.76 7.31
N THR A 47 35.95 13.53 6.20
CA THR A 47 37.12 14.31 5.77
C THR A 47 36.77 15.41 4.76
N CYS A 48 35.48 15.51 4.42
CA CYS A 48 34.92 16.51 3.52
C CYS A 48 33.49 16.85 3.94
N LYS A 49 32.79 17.69 3.17
CA LYS A 49 31.36 17.97 3.39
C LYS A 49 30.55 16.67 3.53
N ASP A 50 29.66 16.64 4.51
CA ASP A 50 28.88 15.46 4.91
C ASP A 50 28.15 14.80 3.74
N GLU A 51 27.41 15.56 2.94
CA GLU A 51 26.71 15.04 1.75
C GLU A 51 27.65 14.29 0.79
N LYS A 52 28.85 14.83 0.59
CA LYS A 52 29.86 14.22 -0.29
C LYS A 52 30.45 12.98 0.36
N TYR A 53 30.64 13.00 1.68
CA TYR A 53 31.15 11.87 2.43
C TYR A 53 30.16 10.70 2.45
N ILE A 54 28.88 10.97 2.69
CA ILE A 54 27.79 10.00 2.62
C ILE A 54 27.73 9.35 1.23
N ARG A 55 27.88 10.13 0.14
CA ARG A 55 27.97 9.58 -1.22
C ARG A 55 29.16 8.63 -1.40
N LEU A 56 30.30 8.89 -0.76
CA LEU A 56 31.45 7.98 -0.80
C LEU A 56 31.19 6.68 -0.03
N VAL A 57 30.52 6.75 1.13
CA VAL A 57 30.11 5.57 1.91
C VAL A 57 29.14 4.71 1.11
N ARG A 58 28.14 5.34 0.52
CA ARG A 58 27.16 4.71 -0.38
C ARG A 58 27.81 4.06 -1.59
N GLN A 59 28.74 4.76 -2.23
CA GLN A 59 29.53 4.21 -3.33
C GLN A 59 30.35 2.99 -2.88
N PHE A 60 30.95 3.03 -1.69
CA PHE A 60 31.70 1.90 -1.12
C PHE A 60 30.78 0.68 -0.93
N LEU A 61 29.63 0.84 -0.26
CA LEU A 61 28.66 -0.23 -0.04
C LEU A 61 28.12 -0.80 -1.35
N SER A 62 27.77 0.08 -2.30
CA SER A 62 27.29 -0.29 -3.63
C SER A 62 28.34 -1.11 -4.40
N THR A 63 29.60 -0.68 -4.36
CA THR A 63 30.70 -1.40 -5.01
C THR A 63 30.88 -2.79 -4.40
N HIS A 64 30.82 -2.90 -3.07
CA HIS A 64 30.98 -4.16 -2.35
C HIS A 64 29.85 -5.17 -2.66
N TYR A 65 28.59 -4.76 -2.52
CA TYR A 65 27.45 -5.68 -2.61
C TYR A 65 26.92 -5.88 -4.03
N LEU A 66 27.03 -4.87 -4.90
CA LEU A 66 26.54 -4.94 -6.27
C LEU A 66 27.65 -5.15 -7.31
N GLY A 67 28.93 -5.08 -6.92
CA GLY A 67 30.06 -5.35 -7.80
C GLY A 67 30.26 -4.33 -8.93
N SER A 68 29.73 -3.11 -8.80
CA SER A 68 29.82 -2.08 -9.84
C SER A 68 30.98 -1.10 -9.58
N PRO A 69 32.06 -1.14 -10.39
CA PRO A 69 33.15 -0.18 -10.26
C PRO A 69 32.73 1.18 -10.81
N GLY A 70 32.42 2.13 -9.91
CA GLY A 70 32.57 3.56 -10.20
C GLY A 70 31.42 4.31 -10.90
N GLY A 71 30.16 4.11 -10.51
CA GLY A 71 29.05 4.90 -11.08
C GLY A 71 27.84 5.16 -10.18
N TYR A 72 28.01 5.20 -8.87
CA TYR A 72 26.98 5.74 -7.97
C TYR A 72 26.85 7.27 -8.18
N PRO A 73 25.66 7.86 -8.43
CA PRO A 73 24.29 7.33 -8.32
C PRO A 73 23.63 6.89 -9.66
N VAL A 74 24.37 6.81 -10.77
CA VAL A 74 23.84 6.62 -12.14
C VAL A 74 23.12 5.26 -12.31
N TYR A 75 23.50 4.22 -11.56
CA TYR A 75 22.94 2.88 -11.71
C TYR A 75 21.57 2.66 -11.05
N LEU A 76 21.28 3.33 -9.92
CA LEU A 76 19.99 3.18 -9.23
C LEU A 76 18.82 3.70 -10.08
N LYS A 77 19.02 4.82 -10.79
CA LYS A 77 18.02 5.42 -11.70
C LYS A 77 17.69 4.55 -12.92
N ARG A 78 18.63 3.71 -13.38
CA ARG A 78 18.38 2.76 -14.47
C ARG A 78 17.60 1.55 -13.99
N TRP A 79 17.86 1.07 -12.79
CA TRP A 79 17.18 -0.10 -12.21
C TRP A 79 15.72 0.19 -11.82
N THR A 80 15.44 1.34 -11.22
CA THR A 80 14.05 1.79 -10.99
C THR A 80 13.25 1.91 -12.28
N ARG A 81 13.90 2.20 -13.41
CA ARG A 81 13.26 2.27 -14.74
C ARG A 81 13.09 0.93 -15.45
N MET A 82 13.96 -0.05 -15.19
CA MET A 82 13.99 -1.31 -15.95
C MET A 82 13.14 -2.44 -15.36
N GLY A 83 12.44 -2.23 -14.23
CA GLY A 83 11.43 -3.17 -13.70
C GLY A 83 11.94 -4.59 -13.43
N GLN A 84 13.26 -4.82 -13.51
CA GLN A 84 13.91 -6.12 -13.44
C GLN A 84 14.97 -6.11 -12.34
N ALA A 85 14.55 -5.83 -11.11
CA ALA A 85 15.24 -6.44 -10.00
C ALA A 85 14.86 -7.93 -10.07
N ARG A 86 15.79 -8.79 -10.50
CA ARG A 86 15.63 -10.24 -10.31
C ARG A 86 15.46 -10.47 -8.80
N ASP A 87 14.55 -11.34 -8.38
CA ASP A 87 14.23 -11.53 -6.95
C ASP A 87 15.49 -11.79 -6.08
N ASP A 88 16.52 -12.43 -6.64
CA ASP A 88 17.84 -12.66 -6.00
C ASP A 88 18.67 -11.38 -5.70
N SER A 89 18.24 -10.21 -6.18
CA SER A 89 18.94 -8.93 -5.99
C SER A 89 18.34 -8.04 -4.90
N LEU A 90 17.15 -8.34 -4.41
CA LEU A 90 16.43 -7.49 -3.45
C LEU A 90 17.14 -7.40 -2.10
N GLU A 91 17.69 -8.51 -1.61
CA GLU A 91 18.48 -8.54 -0.37
C GLU A 91 19.68 -7.60 -0.43
N LYS A 92 20.40 -7.62 -1.56
CA LYS A 92 21.59 -6.79 -1.77
C LYS A 92 21.27 -5.30 -1.83
N LEU A 93 20.08 -4.92 -2.30
CA LEU A 93 19.64 -3.53 -2.34
C LEU A 93 19.48 -2.95 -0.93
N LEU A 94 19.06 -3.76 0.05
CA LEU A 94 18.97 -3.33 1.45
C LEU A 94 20.34 -3.09 2.10
N LEU A 95 21.43 -3.53 1.48
CA LEU A 95 22.79 -3.39 2.00
C LEU A 95 23.52 -2.13 1.51
N VAL A 96 22.92 -1.36 0.61
CA VAL A 96 23.57 -0.19 0.00
C VAL A 96 23.46 1.08 0.86
N GLY A 97 22.49 1.14 1.79
CA GLY A 97 22.25 2.33 2.61
C GLY A 97 21.56 3.48 1.85
N GLU A 98 20.82 3.13 0.79
CA GLU A 98 20.08 4.07 -0.07
C GLU A 98 18.59 4.04 0.23
N PRO A 99 17.97 5.19 0.54
CA PRO A 99 16.52 5.27 0.69
C PRO A 99 15.77 4.78 -0.56
N GLU A 100 16.23 5.12 -1.77
CA GLU A 100 15.61 4.71 -3.02
C GLU A 100 15.74 3.20 -3.28
N ALA A 101 16.79 2.55 -2.78
CA ALA A 101 16.93 1.10 -2.88
C ALA A 101 15.92 0.39 -1.97
N VAL A 102 15.71 0.90 -0.75
CA VAL A 102 14.64 0.40 0.14
C VAL A 102 13.27 0.60 -0.49
N ALA A 103 13.00 1.79 -1.05
CA ALA A 103 11.77 2.07 -1.78
C ALA A 103 11.56 1.09 -2.95
N ALA A 104 12.60 0.77 -3.71
CA ALA A 104 12.51 -0.21 -4.79
C ALA A 104 12.17 -1.62 -4.27
N VAL A 105 12.75 -2.04 -3.13
CA VAL A 105 12.47 -3.35 -2.52
C VAL A 105 11.02 -3.45 -2.06
N VAL A 106 10.47 -2.45 -1.37
CA VAL A 106 9.09 -2.51 -0.86
C VAL A 106 8.04 -2.52 -1.98
N HIS A 107 8.38 -2.00 -3.16
CA HIS A 107 7.48 -2.05 -4.34
C HIS A 107 7.65 -3.31 -5.19
N ALA A 108 8.68 -4.13 -4.95
CA ALA A 108 8.97 -5.31 -5.75
C ALA A 108 7.86 -6.37 -5.65
N SER A 109 7.62 -7.10 -6.74
CA SER A 109 6.63 -8.20 -6.77
C SER A 109 7.05 -9.38 -5.91
N GLY A 110 8.35 -9.68 -5.82
CA GLY A 110 8.92 -10.76 -5.02
C GLY A 110 9.17 -10.44 -3.54
N LEU A 111 8.58 -9.35 -3.02
CA LEU A 111 8.72 -8.99 -1.60
C LEU A 111 8.17 -10.10 -0.70
N THR A 112 9.01 -10.65 0.18
CA THR A 112 8.63 -11.61 1.21
C THR A 112 8.44 -10.91 2.56
N ASP A 113 7.79 -11.58 3.52
CA ASP A 113 7.63 -11.06 4.88
C ASP A 113 8.97 -10.74 5.56
N GLU A 114 9.97 -11.60 5.37
CA GLU A 114 11.32 -11.39 5.93
C GLU A 114 12.06 -10.23 5.25
N LEU A 115 11.91 -10.07 3.93
CA LEU A 115 12.44 -8.89 3.23
C LEU A 115 11.74 -7.60 3.69
N ALA A 116 10.43 -7.65 3.92
CA ALA A 116 9.67 -6.53 4.45
C ALA A 116 10.16 -6.14 5.85
N ARG A 117 10.45 -7.11 6.74
CA ARG A 117 11.04 -6.84 8.06
C ARG A 117 12.38 -6.09 7.95
N ARG A 118 13.26 -6.55 7.06
CA ARG A 118 14.57 -5.92 6.82
C ARG A 118 14.43 -4.50 6.24
N ALA A 119 13.53 -4.32 5.28
CA ALA A 119 13.24 -3.02 4.67
C ALA A 119 12.64 -2.04 5.68
N TRP A 120 11.71 -2.52 6.52
CA TRP A 120 11.08 -1.77 7.59
C TRP A 120 12.09 -1.29 8.63
N TRP A 121 13.01 -2.15 9.06
CA TRP A 121 14.12 -1.77 9.95
C TRP A 121 14.98 -0.64 9.34
N SER A 122 15.27 -0.71 8.04
CA SER A 122 16.04 0.32 7.35
C SER A 122 15.28 1.64 7.19
N SER A 123 13.97 1.62 6.92
CA SER A 123 13.19 2.83 6.69
C SER A 123 11.71 2.63 7.04
N ALA A 124 11.38 2.95 8.30
CA ALA A 124 10.03 2.86 8.84
C ALA A 124 9.20 4.12 8.52
N THR A 125 8.53 4.15 7.37
CA THR A 125 7.66 5.26 6.95
C THR A 125 6.26 4.78 6.59
N ALA A 126 5.25 5.65 6.71
CA ALA A 126 3.87 5.31 6.35
C ALA A 126 3.72 4.93 4.87
N GLU A 127 4.48 5.57 3.97
CA GLU A 127 4.51 5.22 2.55
C GLU A 127 5.03 3.79 2.34
N ASN A 128 6.16 3.44 2.96
CA ASN A 128 6.72 2.09 2.87
C ASN A 128 5.77 1.05 3.48
N ALA A 129 5.15 1.34 4.63
CA ALA A 129 4.18 0.44 5.25
C ALA A 129 2.98 0.17 4.33
N ARG A 130 2.43 1.21 3.69
CA ARG A 130 1.37 1.05 2.70
C ARG A 130 1.81 0.17 1.52
N SER A 131 2.96 0.47 0.91
CA SER A 131 3.47 -0.31 -0.23
C SER A 131 3.72 -1.77 0.12
N MET A 132 4.20 -2.07 1.33
CA MET A 132 4.40 -3.44 1.80
C MET A 132 3.07 -4.18 2.04
N LEU A 133 2.05 -3.52 2.60
CA LEU A 133 0.74 -4.11 2.86
C LEU A 133 -0.09 -4.39 1.60
N GLU A 134 0.30 -3.87 0.43
CA GLU A 134 -0.27 -4.30 -0.86
C GLU A 134 0.09 -5.76 -1.20
N LYS A 135 1.10 -6.35 -0.54
CA LYS A 135 1.59 -7.69 -0.85
C LYS A 135 1.01 -8.73 0.11
N GLN A 136 0.31 -9.72 -0.46
CA GLN A 136 -0.27 -10.82 0.31
C GLN A 136 0.76 -11.67 1.07
N SER A 137 2.00 -11.73 0.60
CA SER A 137 3.12 -12.36 1.30
C SER A 137 3.43 -11.69 2.65
N VAL A 138 3.24 -10.37 2.76
CA VAL A 138 3.46 -9.58 3.97
C VAL A 138 2.22 -9.60 4.86
N VAL A 139 1.03 -9.44 4.26
CA VAL A 139 -0.25 -9.44 4.99
C VAL A 139 -0.47 -10.75 5.75
N LYS A 140 -0.08 -11.88 5.16
CA LYS A 140 -0.18 -13.21 5.79
C LYS A 140 0.97 -13.51 6.76
N GLY A 141 2.01 -12.69 6.75
CA GLY A 141 3.18 -12.83 7.61
C GLY A 141 3.05 -12.05 8.91
N LEU A 142 4.14 -12.00 9.69
CA LEU A 142 4.14 -11.30 10.97
C LEU A 142 4.21 -9.78 10.78
N MET A 143 4.85 -9.32 9.69
CA MET A 143 4.97 -7.88 9.43
C MET A 143 3.63 -7.23 9.12
N GLY A 144 2.67 -7.96 8.55
CA GLY A 144 1.34 -7.42 8.25
C GLY A 144 0.70 -6.73 9.46
N GLN A 145 0.71 -7.38 10.62
CA GLN A 145 0.12 -6.84 11.85
C GLN A 145 0.92 -5.65 12.41
N GLU A 146 2.25 -5.73 12.36
CA GLU A 146 3.12 -4.63 12.83
C GLU A 146 2.91 -3.36 11.99
N LEU A 147 2.89 -3.51 10.66
CA LEU A 147 2.67 -2.41 9.73
C LEU A 147 1.26 -1.84 9.86
N ALA A 148 0.24 -2.69 10.03
CA ALA A 148 -1.13 -2.24 10.23
C ALA A 148 -1.28 -1.43 11.53
N LYS A 149 -0.69 -1.92 12.62
CA LYS A 149 -0.66 -1.20 13.90
C LYS A 149 0.00 0.17 13.74
N PHE A 150 1.17 0.22 13.09
CA PHE A 150 1.86 1.49 12.81
C PHE A 150 0.96 2.46 12.04
N LEU A 151 0.32 2.02 10.95
CA LEU A 151 -0.54 2.88 10.15
C LEU A 151 -1.73 3.42 10.96
N ILE A 152 -2.32 2.62 11.85
CA ILE A 152 -3.45 3.04 12.68
C ILE A 152 -3.06 4.09 13.71
N GLU A 153 -1.88 3.94 14.31
CA GLU A 153 -1.29 4.94 15.20
C GLU A 153 -0.92 6.22 14.44
N PHE A 154 -0.53 6.09 13.17
CA PHE A 154 -0.15 7.21 12.30
C PHE A 154 -1.37 7.96 11.68
N LEU A 155 -2.51 7.29 11.51
CA LEU A 155 -3.72 7.86 10.86
C LEU A 155 -4.15 9.26 11.34
N PRO A 156 -4.08 9.60 12.65
CA PRO A 156 -4.43 10.95 13.12
C PRO A 156 -3.52 12.06 12.59
N PHE A 157 -2.29 11.72 12.18
CA PHE A 157 -1.27 12.65 11.66
C PHE A 157 -1.25 12.72 10.13
N GLU A 158 -2.05 11.88 9.46
CA GLU A 158 -2.10 11.85 8.01
C GLU A 158 -2.94 13.03 7.47
N GLU A 159 -2.30 13.87 6.67
CA GLU A 159 -2.92 15.08 6.11
C GLU A 159 -3.61 14.78 4.77
N HIS A 160 -2.98 13.94 3.94
CA HIS A 160 -3.44 13.62 2.60
C HIS A 160 -4.64 12.66 2.62
N GLN A 161 -5.75 13.06 1.98
CA GLN A 161 -6.99 12.28 2.01
C GLN A 161 -6.80 10.90 1.37
N LYS A 162 -6.15 10.83 0.21
CA LYS A 162 -5.85 9.57 -0.46
C LYS A 162 -5.04 8.62 0.41
N ALA A 163 -4.03 9.14 1.11
CA ALA A 163 -3.18 8.38 2.01
C ALA A 163 -3.97 7.77 3.18
N ILE A 164 -4.98 8.48 3.69
CA ILE A 164 -5.91 7.94 4.70
C ILE A 164 -6.76 6.82 4.12
N ILE A 165 -7.33 7.02 2.93
CA ILE A 165 -8.17 6.01 2.27
C ILE A 165 -7.36 4.72 2.06
N ASP A 166 -6.16 4.83 1.50
CA ASP A 166 -5.27 3.70 1.26
C ASP A 166 -4.87 3.02 2.57
N SER A 167 -4.51 3.77 3.62
CA SER A 167 -4.21 3.20 4.93
C SER A 167 -5.40 2.45 5.52
N VAL A 168 -6.60 3.04 5.51
CA VAL A 168 -7.81 2.38 6.04
C VAL A 168 -8.14 1.12 5.24
N ARG A 169 -8.08 1.18 3.90
CA ARG A 169 -8.27 0.00 3.03
C ARG A 169 -7.30 -1.12 3.42
N LEU A 170 -6.01 -0.78 3.54
CA LEU A 170 -4.95 -1.76 3.75
C LEU A 170 -5.02 -2.43 5.13
N VAL A 171 -5.35 -1.70 6.18
CA VAL A 171 -5.45 -2.28 7.54
C VAL A 171 -6.72 -3.09 7.76
N LEU A 172 -7.75 -2.90 6.93
CA LEU A 172 -8.99 -3.68 6.96
C LEU A 172 -8.87 -5.04 6.26
N GLN A 173 -7.67 -5.42 5.77
CA GLN A 173 -7.45 -6.76 5.25
C GLN A 173 -7.65 -7.83 6.34
N PRO A 174 -8.16 -9.02 5.97
CA PRO A 174 -8.47 -10.06 6.96
C PRO A 174 -7.25 -10.45 7.81
N GLY A 175 -7.44 -10.48 9.14
CA GLY A 175 -6.43 -10.94 10.10
C GLY A 175 -5.40 -9.90 10.56
N LEU A 176 -5.45 -8.66 10.03
CA LEU A 176 -4.53 -7.59 10.44
C LEU A 176 -4.98 -6.84 11.70
N ILE A 177 -6.29 -6.67 11.89
CA ILE A 177 -6.87 -5.93 13.01
C ILE A 177 -8.02 -6.71 13.64
N THR A 178 -8.35 -6.36 14.88
CA THR A 178 -9.51 -6.92 15.59
C THR A 178 -10.80 -6.18 15.21
N GLU A 179 -11.95 -6.80 15.49
CA GLU A 179 -13.26 -6.18 15.25
C GLU A 179 -13.47 -4.92 16.09
N GLU A 180 -12.94 -4.87 17.31
CA GLU A 180 -13.04 -3.68 18.15
C GLU A 180 -12.31 -2.48 17.52
N LEU A 181 -11.12 -2.72 16.95
CA LEU A 181 -10.34 -1.69 16.29
C LEU A 181 -10.99 -1.28 14.96
N ARG A 182 -11.56 -2.24 14.22
CA ARG A 182 -12.36 -1.98 13.03
C ARG A 182 -13.53 -1.04 13.33
N GLU A 183 -14.29 -1.27 14.39
CA GLU A 183 -15.36 -0.37 14.82
C GLU A 183 -14.85 1.02 15.23
N GLU A 184 -13.70 1.10 15.89
CA GLU A 184 -13.11 2.37 16.29
C GLU A 184 -12.74 3.22 15.07
N ILE A 185 -12.08 2.62 14.08
CA ILE A 185 -11.73 3.28 12.81
C ILE A 185 -13.01 3.75 12.11
N TRP A 186 -14.08 2.94 12.09
CA TRP A 186 -15.37 3.33 11.52
C TRP A 186 -15.95 4.58 12.22
N LYS A 187 -15.92 4.62 13.55
CA LYS A 187 -16.43 5.76 14.35
C LYS A 187 -15.67 7.06 14.03
N ARG A 188 -14.38 7.01 13.67
CA ARG A 188 -13.59 8.18 13.24
C ARG A 188 -14.12 8.78 11.93
N GLY A 189 -14.77 8.00 11.07
CA GLY A 189 -15.40 8.45 9.83
C GLY A 189 -16.45 9.54 10.01
N LYS A 190 -17.10 9.62 11.19
CA LYS A 190 -18.05 10.69 11.52
C LYS A 190 -17.41 12.08 11.48
N ARG A 191 -16.12 12.17 11.82
CA ARG A 191 -15.35 13.42 11.77
C ARG A 191 -14.71 13.64 10.41
N LYS A 192 -14.23 12.57 9.78
CA LYS A 192 -13.48 12.61 8.51
C LYS A 192 -13.98 11.49 7.58
N ASN A 193 -14.92 11.82 6.71
CA ASN A 193 -15.68 10.83 5.92
C ASN A 193 -14.84 10.00 4.93
N VAL A 194 -13.60 10.40 4.61
CA VAL A 194 -12.69 9.59 3.76
C VAL A 194 -12.35 8.25 4.40
N TYR A 195 -12.47 8.11 5.72
CA TYR A 195 -12.32 6.82 6.39
C TYR A 195 -13.33 5.81 5.82
N TYR A 196 -14.58 6.22 5.59
CA TYR A 196 -15.61 5.35 5.04
C TYR A 196 -15.27 4.84 3.63
N ILE A 197 -14.55 5.64 2.83
CA ILE A 197 -14.12 5.21 1.48
C ILE A 197 -13.20 3.99 1.58
N GLY A 198 -12.30 3.93 2.57
CA GLY A 198 -11.44 2.76 2.79
C GLY A 198 -12.24 1.49 3.10
N PHE A 199 -13.32 1.61 3.90
CA PHE A 199 -14.25 0.49 4.15
C PHE A 199 -15.02 0.08 2.90
N LEU A 200 -15.50 1.06 2.11
CA LEU A 200 -16.20 0.80 0.86
C LEU A 200 -15.30 0.10 -0.18
N GLN A 201 -13.98 0.25 -0.09
CA GLN A 201 -13.04 -0.48 -0.94
C GLN A 201 -12.73 -1.89 -0.43
N GLN A 202 -12.51 -2.03 0.87
CA GLN A 202 -12.00 -3.28 1.43
C GLN A 202 -13.09 -4.27 1.83
N THR A 203 -14.16 -3.78 2.44
CA THR A 203 -15.25 -4.60 2.99
C THR A 203 -16.62 -4.03 2.60
N PRO A 204 -16.92 -3.85 1.30
CA PRO A 204 -18.15 -3.18 0.86
C PRO A 204 -19.44 -3.89 1.30
N ASP A 205 -19.40 -5.21 1.48
CA ASP A 205 -20.56 -6.02 1.89
C ASP A 205 -20.56 -6.36 3.39
N ASP A 206 -19.55 -5.92 4.12
CA ASP A 206 -19.43 -6.09 5.57
C ASP A 206 -19.01 -4.74 6.14
N LEU A 207 -19.97 -3.80 6.22
CA LEU A 207 -19.76 -2.49 6.81
C LEU A 207 -20.20 -2.52 8.29
N PRO A 208 -19.51 -1.84 9.22
CA PRO A 208 -19.89 -1.75 10.64
C PRO A 208 -21.15 -0.91 10.93
N ILE A 209 -22.20 -1.08 10.15
CA ILE A 209 -23.51 -0.45 10.34
C ILE A 209 -24.62 -1.48 10.17
N LYS A 210 -25.68 -1.31 10.95
CA LYS A 210 -26.91 -2.09 10.81
C LYS A 210 -27.87 -1.27 9.96
N VAL A 211 -28.26 -1.82 8.83
CA VAL A 211 -29.22 -1.24 7.90
C VAL A 211 -30.20 -2.34 7.53
N ASP A 212 -31.49 -2.02 7.49
CA ASP A 212 -32.50 -2.96 7.05
C ASP A 212 -32.40 -3.19 5.53
N SER A 213 -32.87 -4.35 5.06
CA SER A 213 -33.01 -4.57 3.62
C SER A 213 -34.02 -3.59 3.03
N HIS A 214 -33.93 -3.36 1.71
CA HIS A 214 -34.96 -2.58 1.02
C HIS A 214 -36.33 -3.25 1.18
N ASN A 215 -37.41 -2.45 1.25
CA ASN A 215 -38.78 -2.95 1.46
C ASN A 215 -39.21 -4.02 0.44
N SER A 216 -38.71 -3.93 -0.79
CA SER A 216 -39.01 -4.87 -1.88
C SER A 216 -38.04 -6.06 -1.95
N TRP A 217 -37.08 -6.19 -1.03
CA TRP A 217 -36.04 -7.21 -1.11
C TRP A 217 -36.60 -8.62 -1.08
N GLU A 218 -37.48 -8.93 -0.12
CA GLU A 218 -38.07 -10.27 0.02
C GLU A 218 -38.89 -10.68 -1.21
N GLU A 219 -39.70 -9.76 -1.74
CA GLU A 219 -40.54 -10.01 -2.92
C GLU A 219 -39.68 -10.20 -4.17
N ILE A 220 -38.76 -9.26 -4.44
CA ILE A 220 -37.92 -9.30 -5.64
C ILE A 220 -36.98 -10.50 -5.60
N SER A 221 -36.32 -10.75 -4.47
CA SER A 221 -35.39 -11.89 -4.33
C SER A 221 -36.08 -13.24 -4.53
N LYS A 222 -37.35 -13.36 -4.12
CA LYS A 222 -38.15 -14.56 -4.39
C LYS A 222 -38.47 -14.69 -5.87
N ASN A 223 -38.83 -13.59 -6.53
CA ASN A 223 -39.23 -13.60 -7.95
C ASN A 223 -38.05 -13.89 -8.88
N ILE A 224 -36.84 -13.42 -8.56
CA ILE A 224 -35.64 -13.61 -9.40
C ILE A 224 -34.76 -14.78 -8.93
N ARG A 225 -35.30 -15.64 -8.05
CA ARG A 225 -34.54 -16.72 -7.42
C ARG A 225 -34.00 -17.73 -8.44
N SER A 226 -34.82 -18.12 -9.41
CA SER A 226 -34.42 -19.02 -10.50
C SER A 226 -33.23 -18.46 -11.27
N GLU A 227 -33.28 -17.18 -11.61
CA GLU A 227 -32.26 -16.48 -12.37
C GLU A 227 -30.96 -16.36 -11.58
N VAL A 228 -31.04 -16.13 -10.27
CA VAL A 228 -29.87 -16.13 -9.37
C VAL A 228 -29.23 -17.52 -9.29
N GLU A 229 -30.04 -18.58 -9.21
CA GLU A 229 -29.59 -19.98 -9.21
C GLU A 229 -28.95 -20.37 -10.56
N GLU A 230 -29.41 -19.78 -11.67
CA GLU A 230 -28.84 -19.89 -13.02
C GLU A 230 -27.62 -18.99 -13.28
N ASP A 231 -27.04 -18.37 -12.24
CA ASP A 231 -25.87 -17.49 -12.34
C ASP A 231 -26.11 -16.21 -13.17
N ASN A 232 -27.35 -15.73 -13.23
CA ASN A 232 -27.64 -14.43 -13.82
C ASN A 232 -27.01 -13.31 -12.97
N LYS A 233 -25.95 -12.72 -13.52
CA LYS A 233 -25.11 -11.70 -12.87
C LYS A 233 -25.90 -10.44 -12.47
N ILE A 234 -26.86 -10.01 -13.30
CA ILE A 234 -27.71 -8.85 -13.02
C ILE A 234 -28.71 -9.17 -11.90
N ALA A 235 -29.32 -10.35 -11.91
CA ALA A 235 -30.21 -10.79 -10.84
C ALA A 235 -29.47 -10.87 -9.49
N LYS A 236 -28.24 -11.40 -9.49
CA LYS A 236 -27.35 -11.41 -8.32
C LYS A 236 -27.02 -10.00 -7.82
N LEU A 237 -26.68 -9.09 -8.72
CA LEU A 237 -26.41 -7.70 -8.38
C LEU A 237 -27.65 -7.02 -7.77
N LEU A 238 -28.82 -7.19 -8.37
CA LEU A 238 -30.07 -6.62 -7.86
C LEU A 238 -30.42 -7.17 -6.46
N CYS A 239 -30.31 -8.49 -6.27
CA CYS A 239 -30.46 -9.12 -4.95
C CYS A 239 -29.48 -8.54 -3.92
N GLN A 240 -28.22 -8.33 -4.32
CA GLN A 240 -27.19 -7.77 -3.44
C GLN A 240 -27.49 -6.33 -3.05
N ILE A 241 -27.84 -5.46 -4.00
CA ILE A 241 -28.14 -4.05 -3.76
C ILE A 241 -29.31 -3.89 -2.77
N LEU A 242 -30.34 -4.72 -2.92
CA LEU A 242 -31.54 -4.68 -2.08
C LEU A 242 -31.33 -5.31 -0.70
N SER A 243 -30.27 -6.11 -0.51
CA SER A 243 -29.94 -6.74 0.77
C SER A 243 -29.51 -5.71 1.83
N PRO A 244 -29.48 -6.09 3.13
CA PRO A 244 -28.96 -5.23 4.19
C PRO A 244 -27.55 -4.67 3.90
N ALA A 245 -26.66 -5.51 3.36
CA ALA A 245 -25.29 -5.13 3.01
C ALA A 245 -25.25 -4.13 1.85
N GLY A 246 -26.06 -4.33 0.80
CA GLY A 246 -26.17 -3.39 -0.30
C GLY A 246 -26.75 -2.04 0.11
N GLN A 247 -27.77 -2.05 0.99
CA GLN A 247 -28.32 -0.82 1.55
C GLN A 247 -27.29 -0.09 2.43
N ALA A 248 -26.51 -0.81 3.23
CA ALA A 248 -25.39 -0.24 3.99
C ALA A 248 -24.34 0.42 3.08
N PHE A 249 -23.98 -0.24 1.97
CA PHE A 249 -23.08 0.32 0.96
C PHE A 249 -23.63 1.62 0.36
N LEU A 250 -24.89 1.61 -0.07
CA LEU A 250 -25.55 2.76 -0.69
C LEU A 250 -25.65 3.95 0.28
N GLN A 251 -26.11 3.70 1.51
CA GLN A 251 -26.23 4.74 2.54
C GLN A 251 -24.87 5.35 2.89
N THR A 252 -23.83 4.53 2.99
CA THR A 252 -22.47 5.01 3.28
C THR A 252 -21.91 5.81 2.10
N THR A 253 -22.18 5.37 0.88
CA THR A 253 -21.79 6.08 -0.34
C THR A 253 -22.47 7.45 -0.43
N GLU A 254 -23.78 7.51 -0.18
CA GLU A 254 -24.54 8.77 -0.11
C GLU A 254 -23.95 9.71 0.95
N LEU A 255 -23.63 9.19 2.14
CA LEU A 255 -23.01 9.97 3.21
C LEU A 255 -21.70 10.61 2.76
N VAL A 256 -20.84 9.87 2.06
CA VAL A 256 -19.57 10.39 1.52
C VAL A 256 -19.81 11.44 0.43
N LEU A 257 -20.68 11.13 -0.54
CA LEU A 257 -20.96 12.00 -1.69
C LEU A 257 -21.71 13.29 -1.31
N SER A 258 -22.45 13.29 -0.20
CA SER A 258 -23.16 14.48 0.27
C SER A 258 -22.20 15.62 0.68
N LYS A 259 -20.98 15.27 1.10
CA LYS A 259 -19.97 16.20 1.62
C LYS A 259 -18.55 15.74 1.28
N PRO A 260 -18.15 15.67 0.00
CA PRO A 260 -16.82 15.20 -0.36
C PRO A 260 -15.74 16.14 0.19
N ASN A 261 -14.62 15.58 0.68
CA ASN A 261 -13.52 16.41 1.23
C ASN A 261 -12.74 17.13 0.13
N ASP A 262 -12.33 16.41 -0.91
CA ASP A 262 -11.54 16.93 -2.03
C ASP A 262 -11.78 16.14 -3.32
N GLN A 263 -11.14 16.59 -4.41
CA GLN A 263 -11.26 15.96 -5.73
C GLN A 263 -10.73 14.52 -5.76
N ASP A 264 -9.66 14.23 -5.02
CA ASP A 264 -9.09 12.88 -4.96
C ASP A 264 -10.06 11.90 -4.29
N ALA A 265 -10.68 12.30 -3.17
CA ALA A 265 -11.70 11.51 -2.50
C ALA A 265 -12.90 11.23 -3.42
N VAL A 266 -13.33 12.21 -4.22
CA VAL A 266 -14.41 12.04 -5.22
C VAL A 266 -14.01 11.03 -6.30
N ALA A 267 -12.82 11.15 -6.86
CA ALA A 267 -12.35 10.21 -7.88
C ALA A 267 -12.28 8.78 -7.31
N VAL A 268 -11.79 8.63 -6.08
CA VAL A 268 -11.65 7.34 -5.43
C VAL A 268 -13.01 6.72 -5.12
N ILE A 269 -13.98 7.46 -4.57
CA ILE A 269 -15.33 6.92 -4.29
C ILE A 269 -16.05 6.51 -5.58
N LEU A 270 -15.96 7.29 -6.66
CA LEU A 270 -16.59 6.93 -7.94
C LEU A 270 -16.00 5.64 -8.52
N ASN A 271 -14.69 5.44 -8.40
CA ASN A 271 -14.06 4.18 -8.77
C ASN A 271 -14.54 3.03 -7.89
N SER A 272 -14.68 3.23 -6.58
CA SER A 272 -15.22 2.21 -5.65
C SER A 272 -16.65 1.82 -6.00
N ILE A 273 -17.51 2.78 -6.35
CA ILE A 273 -18.86 2.52 -6.84
C ILE A 273 -18.81 1.69 -8.12
N GLY A 274 -18.00 2.10 -9.10
CA GLY A 274 -17.83 1.34 -10.35
C GLY A 274 -17.39 -0.11 -10.11
N GLN A 275 -16.42 -0.32 -9.20
CA GLN A 275 -15.95 -1.65 -8.82
C GLN A 275 -17.04 -2.48 -8.14
N TYR A 276 -17.83 -1.88 -7.24
CA TYR A 276 -18.93 -2.55 -6.56
C TYR A 276 -20.00 -3.06 -7.53
N PHE A 277 -20.45 -2.21 -8.45
CA PHE A 277 -21.45 -2.56 -9.44
C PHE A 277 -20.92 -3.47 -10.57
N ASN A 278 -19.59 -3.56 -10.72
CA ASN A 278 -18.97 -4.49 -11.66
C ASN A 278 -18.50 -5.82 -11.01
N LYS A 279 -18.85 -6.08 -9.74
CA LYS A 279 -18.43 -7.27 -8.99
C LYS A 279 -18.74 -8.60 -9.69
N PHE A 280 -19.81 -8.66 -10.45
CA PHE A 280 -20.25 -9.86 -11.16
C PHE A 280 -19.80 -9.91 -12.64
N ASP A 281 -18.95 -8.97 -13.08
CA ASP A 281 -18.47 -8.85 -14.46
C ASP A 281 -19.64 -8.86 -15.47
N ASN A 282 -20.49 -7.84 -15.37
CA ASN A 282 -21.79 -7.79 -16.06
C ASN A 282 -21.68 -7.56 -17.58
N GLU A 283 -20.50 -7.75 -18.19
CA GLU A 283 -20.19 -7.50 -19.61
C GLU A 283 -20.59 -6.08 -20.09
N MET A 284 -20.77 -5.14 -19.16
CA MET A 284 -21.14 -3.78 -19.53
C MET A 284 -19.95 -3.11 -20.23
N PRO A 285 -20.16 -2.50 -21.41
CA PRO A 285 -19.09 -1.79 -22.09
C PRO A 285 -18.56 -0.68 -21.18
N THR A 286 -17.24 -0.62 -21.01
CA THR A 286 -16.59 0.48 -20.31
C THR A 286 -16.39 1.64 -21.25
N TRP A 287 -16.95 2.79 -20.92
CA TRP A 287 -16.82 4.01 -21.72
C TRP A 287 -15.80 4.95 -21.09
N ARG A 288 -14.88 5.47 -21.91
CA ARG A 288 -13.92 6.50 -21.48
C ARG A 288 -14.39 7.92 -21.83
N ASP A 289 -15.46 8.02 -22.61
CA ASP A 289 -16.09 9.26 -23.03
C ASP A 289 -17.58 9.22 -22.70
N ILE A 290 -18.06 10.26 -22.04
CA ILE A 290 -19.47 10.41 -21.68
C ILE A 290 -20.35 10.51 -22.92
N GLN A 291 -19.85 11.07 -24.02
CA GLN A 291 -20.61 11.21 -25.25
C GLN A 291 -20.90 9.85 -25.88
N ALA A 292 -19.90 8.97 -25.91
CA ALA A 292 -20.05 7.60 -26.40
C ALA A 292 -21.03 6.77 -25.55
N LEU A 293 -21.06 6.98 -24.23
CA LEU A 293 -22.06 6.37 -23.35
C LEU A 293 -23.48 6.88 -23.68
N ILE A 294 -23.65 8.20 -23.84
CA ILE A 294 -24.95 8.80 -24.18
C ILE A 294 -25.47 8.21 -25.50
N GLU A 295 -24.64 8.21 -26.56
CA GLU A 295 -24.99 7.64 -27.86
C GLU A 295 -25.39 6.17 -27.79
N TYR A 296 -24.68 5.36 -27.00
CA TYR A 296 -25.04 3.96 -26.78
C TYR A 296 -26.41 3.80 -26.09
N THR A 297 -26.66 4.59 -25.04
CA THR A 297 -27.94 4.52 -24.31
C THR A 297 -29.13 4.96 -25.16
N GLU A 298 -28.94 5.99 -25.99
CA GLU A 298 -29.98 6.46 -26.92
C GLU A 298 -30.32 5.42 -27.99
N GLN A 299 -29.32 4.69 -28.50
CA GLN A 299 -29.53 3.61 -29.46
C GLN A 299 -30.25 2.40 -28.86
N TYR A 300 -30.01 2.10 -27.57
CA TYR A 300 -30.64 0.96 -26.89
C TYR A 300 -32.10 1.23 -26.52
N HIS A 301 -32.47 2.48 -26.20
CA HIS A 301 -33.85 2.87 -25.90
C HIS A 301 -34.77 3.01 -27.12
N GLN A 302 -34.22 2.96 -28.34
CA GLN A 302 -35.00 2.99 -29.59
C GLN A 302 -35.35 1.61 -30.14
N LYS A 303 -34.96 0.52 -29.46
CA LYS A 303 -35.36 -0.86 -29.76
C LYS A 303 -36.33 -1.40 -28.72
#